data_AF-A0A420VE18-F1
#
_entry.id   AF-A0A420VE18-F1
#
_cell.length_a   1.000
_cell.length_b   1.000
_cell.length_c   1.000
_cell.angle_alpha   90.00
_cell.angle_beta   90.00
_cell.angle_gamma   90.00
#
_symmetry.space_group_name_H-M   'P 1'
#
loop_
_entity.id
_entity.type
_entity.pdbx_description
1 polymer ?
#
loop_
_entity_poly.entity_id
_entity_poly.type
_entity_poly.pdbx_seq_one_letter_code
_entity_poly.pdbx_strand_id
1 'polypeptide(L)'
;MDSKKHRGLNITLILLASLSVGMFAYANVYQPNFAPKEKVTVYVAAENIPAHVDLSADMFRSVKVDKDSYINGAVTNLDGVIGKQLSAKLLKGEILFKGRIAEESESDGPLIAEIRVPTSMPLRHNDTIRIYVQYIEEDGKVTVEELFHEKKVISRDVLANSKGLGNMAEQLAKEAVSTSSDGSVIYVRLTDEEVMEYQKALNTGELYVVKVEGEEAGETMSSGKTVSERPAKEKDDEKTHSVGYYEVQEGDTVESIAKRFMTTPEVIVELNGGATKFKTGQRIKVPAN
;
A
#
# COMPACT_ATOMS: atom_id res chain seq x y z
N MET A 1 -19.97 91.34 7.64
CA MET A 1 -19.54 89.94 7.42
C MET A 1 -20.61 89.02 7.96
N ASP A 2 -21.20 88.20 7.08
CA ASP A 2 -22.46 87.47 7.30
C ASP A 2 -22.23 86.18 8.13
N SER A 3 -22.37 86.30 9.46
CA SER A 3 -22.05 85.23 10.41
C SER A 3 -22.97 84.00 10.30
N LYS A 4 -24.18 84.14 9.73
CA LYS A 4 -25.11 83.03 9.52
C LYS A 4 -24.62 82.10 8.41
N LYS A 5 -24.04 82.65 7.34
CA LYS A 5 -23.52 81.88 6.20
C LYS A 5 -22.30 81.03 6.58
N HIS A 6 -21.40 81.57 7.41
CA HIS A 6 -20.25 80.81 7.94
C HIS A 6 -20.65 79.71 8.94
N ARG A 7 -21.72 79.92 9.71
CA ARG A 7 -22.21 78.92 10.67
C ARG A 7 -22.81 77.71 9.96
N GLY A 8 -23.60 77.93 8.89
CA GLY A 8 -24.10 76.86 8.03
C GLY A 8 -22.95 76.07 7.39
N LEU A 9 -21.96 76.78 6.83
CA LEU A 9 -20.77 76.16 6.23
C LEU A 9 -19.99 75.29 7.21
N ASN A 10 -19.79 75.76 8.44
CA ASN A 10 -19.07 75.01 9.48
C ASN A 10 -19.84 73.75 9.91
N ILE A 11 -21.17 73.81 9.99
CA ILE A 11 -22.00 72.63 10.29
C ILE A 11 -21.88 71.60 9.17
N THR A 12 -21.95 72.03 7.91
CA THR A 12 -21.79 71.14 6.75
C THR A 12 -20.41 70.48 6.73
N LEU A 13 -19.34 71.24 7.05
CA LEU A 13 -17.97 70.72 7.16
C LEU A 13 -17.84 69.66 8.26
N ILE A 14 -18.42 69.89 9.44
CA ILE A 14 -18.41 68.91 10.54
C ILE A 14 -19.18 67.65 10.13
N LEU A 15 -20.32 67.79 9.45
CA LEU A 15 -21.14 66.67 8.99
C LEU A 15 -20.39 65.85 7.93
N LEU A 16 -19.73 66.52 6.97
CA LEU A 16 -18.90 65.88 5.96
C LEU A 16 -17.69 65.16 6.58
N ALA A 17 -17.05 65.78 7.57
CA ALA A 17 -15.95 65.17 8.31
C ALA A 17 -16.40 63.93 9.09
N SER A 18 -17.55 63.99 9.76
CA SER A 18 -18.13 62.84 10.47
C SER A 18 -18.51 61.70 9.51
N LEU A 19 -19.06 62.03 8.34
CA LEU A 19 -19.36 61.06 7.29
C LEU A 19 -18.08 60.44 6.72
N SER A 20 -17.03 61.23 6.53
CA SER A 20 -15.72 60.77 6.07
C SER A 20 -15.07 59.81 7.08
N VAL A 21 -15.10 60.14 8.37
CA VAL A 21 -14.61 59.26 9.44
C VAL A 21 -15.43 57.98 9.51
N GLY A 22 -16.76 58.07 9.38
CA GLY A 22 -17.65 56.91 9.32
C GLY A 22 -17.35 56.00 8.13
N MET A 23 -17.17 56.57 6.93
CA MET A 23 -16.76 55.84 5.72
C MET A 23 -15.39 55.18 5.88
N PHE A 24 -14.42 55.88 6.48
CA PHE A 24 -13.09 55.33 6.75
C PHE A 24 -13.16 54.15 7.73
N ALA A 25 -13.93 54.26 8.81
CA ALA A 25 -14.15 53.18 9.76
C ALA A 25 -14.88 51.99 9.10
N TYR A 26 -15.88 52.25 8.26
CA TYR A 26 -16.59 51.20 7.54
C TYR A 26 -15.68 50.45 6.57
N ALA A 27 -14.89 51.17 5.77
CA ALA A 27 -13.98 50.56 4.79
C ALA A 27 -12.84 49.79 5.46
N ASN A 28 -12.24 50.30 6.54
CA ASN A 28 -11.03 49.72 7.12
C ASN A 28 -11.27 48.78 8.30
N VAL A 29 -12.40 48.89 9.01
CA VAL A 29 -12.71 48.05 10.18
C VAL A 29 -13.84 47.08 9.86
N TYR A 30 -14.88 47.53 9.16
CA TYR A 30 -16.03 46.67 8.89
C TYR A 30 -15.78 45.74 7.70
N GLN A 31 -15.47 46.27 6.51
CA GLN A 31 -15.28 45.44 5.32
C GLN A 31 -14.27 44.28 5.46
N PRO A 32 -13.05 44.46 5.99
CA PRO A 32 -12.08 43.35 6.08
C PRO A 32 -12.48 42.27 7.08
N ASN A 33 -13.19 42.62 8.16
CA ASN A 33 -13.63 41.65 9.17
C ASN A 33 -14.85 40.81 8.73
N PHE A 34 -15.61 41.31 7.74
CA PHE A 34 -16.79 40.63 7.20
C PHE A 34 -16.64 40.20 5.74
N ALA A 35 -15.46 40.41 5.15
CA ALA A 35 -15.14 39.89 3.83
C ALA A 35 -15.14 38.35 3.88
N PRO A 36 -15.77 37.67 2.91
CA PRO A 36 -15.73 36.22 2.86
C PRO A 36 -14.28 35.77 2.70
N LYS A 37 -13.80 34.98 3.66
CA LYS A 37 -12.46 34.40 3.58
C LYS A 37 -12.36 33.54 2.33
N GLU A 38 -11.38 33.83 1.48
CA GLU A 38 -11.11 33.01 0.30
C GLU A 38 -10.84 31.57 0.74
N LYS A 39 -11.50 30.62 0.08
CA LYS A 39 -11.35 29.19 0.37
C LYS A 39 -10.62 28.49 -0.77
N VAL A 40 -9.74 27.57 -0.41
CA VAL A 40 -8.99 26.73 -1.33
C VAL A 40 -9.46 25.29 -1.15
N THR A 41 -9.67 24.58 -2.25
CA THR A 41 -9.97 23.15 -2.21
C THR A 41 -8.66 22.38 -2.11
N VAL A 42 -8.58 21.46 -1.15
CA VAL A 42 -7.49 20.48 -1.02
C VAL A 42 -8.07 19.07 -1.02
N TYR A 43 -7.27 18.09 -1.42
CA TYR A 43 -7.68 16.68 -1.45
C TYR A 43 -7.09 15.91 -0.27
N VAL A 44 -7.94 15.12 0.38
CA VAL A 44 -7.56 14.23 1.49
C VAL A 44 -7.97 12.80 1.17
N ALA A 45 -7.25 11.83 1.72
CA ALA A 45 -7.56 10.42 1.50
C ALA A 45 -8.95 10.06 2.08
N ALA A 46 -9.78 9.39 1.28
CA ALA A 46 -11.09 8.88 1.71
C ALA A 46 -10.97 7.58 2.51
N GLU A 47 -9.89 6.83 2.27
CA GLU A 47 -9.51 5.58 2.92
C GLU A 47 -7.99 5.50 3.10
N ASN A 48 -7.49 4.41 3.69
CA ASN A 48 -6.05 4.20 3.79
C ASN A 48 -5.52 3.78 2.42
N ILE A 49 -4.57 4.53 1.87
CA ILE A 49 -3.98 4.28 0.56
C ILE A 49 -2.54 3.78 0.78
N PRO A 50 -2.22 2.54 0.36
CA PRO A 50 -0.85 2.03 0.41
C PRO A 50 0.13 2.81 -0.48
N ALA A 51 1.43 2.63 -0.24
CA ALA A 51 2.46 3.11 -1.16
C ALA A 51 2.38 2.38 -2.51
N HIS A 52 2.92 3.00 -3.56
CA HIS A 52 3.06 2.41 -4.90
C HIS A 52 1.73 1.97 -5.55
N VAL A 53 0.60 2.50 -5.06
CA VAL A 53 -0.74 2.27 -5.60
C VAL A 53 -1.06 3.35 -6.63
N ASP A 54 -1.54 2.93 -7.80
CA ASP A 54 -2.06 3.86 -8.81
C ASP A 54 -3.23 4.66 -8.22
N LEU A 55 -3.09 5.97 -8.21
CA LEU A 55 -4.04 6.88 -7.62
C LEU A 55 -5.27 7.03 -8.51
N SER A 56 -6.44 6.72 -7.95
CA SER A 56 -7.74 6.94 -8.58
C SER A 56 -8.55 8.02 -7.84
N ALA A 57 -9.51 8.63 -8.52
CA ALA A 57 -10.23 9.79 -7.99
C ALA A 57 -11.14 9.45 -6.78
N ASP A 58 -11.64 8.22 -6.72
CA ASP A 58 -12.49 7.68 -5.65
C ASP A 58 -11.73 7.47 -4.32
N MET A 59 -10.40 7.34 -4.37
CA MET A 59 -9.57 7.28 -3.16
C MET A 59 -9.49 8.61 -2.40
N PHE A 60 -10.01 9.71 -2.98
CA PHE A 60 -9.90 11.05 -2.42
C PHE A 60 -11.24 11.74 -2.23
N ARG A 61 -11.28 12.64 -1.25
CA ARG A 61 -12.38 13.60 -1.06
C ARG A 61 -11.84 15.01 -1.01
N SER A 62 -12.61 15.96 -1.52
CA SER A 62 -12.25 17.38 -1.47
C SER A 62 -12.68 18.02 -0.15
N VAL A 63 -11.83 18.88 0.40
CA VAL A 63 -12.06 19.66 1.62
C VAL A 63 -11.74 21.13 1.32
N LYS A 64 -12.65 22.04 1.68
CA LYS A 64 -12.42 23.48 1.53
C LYS A 64 -11.80 24.03 2.80
N VAL A 65 -10.57 24.53 2.69
CA VAL A 65 -9.84 25.18 3.78
C VAL A 65 -9.74 26.68 3.52
N ASP A 66 -9.65 27.48 4.58
CA ASP A 66 -9.37 28.92 4.43
C ASP A 66 -7.98 29.10 3.79
N LYS A 67 -7.83 30.10 2.92
CA LYS A 67 -6.56 30.38 2.24
C LYS A 67 -5.39 30.59 3.19
N ASP A 68 -5.65 31.14 4.37
CA ASP A 68 -4.64 31.34 5.42
C ASP A 68 -4.18 30.02 6.07
N SER A 69 -5.00 28.96 5.98
CA SER A 69 -4.71 27.61 6.50
C SER A 69 -4.20 26.66 5.42
N TYR A 70 -4.06 27.14 4.18
CA TYR A 70 -3.53 26.33 3.09
C TYR A 70 -2.06 25.99 3.33
N ILE A 71 -1.76 24.70 3.33
CA ILE A 71 -0.38 24.20 3.45
C ILE A 71 0.22 24.11 2.05
N ASN A 72 1.34 24.80 1.84
CA ASN A 72 2.02 24.77 0.55
C ASN A 72 2.39 23.33 0.15
N GLY A 73 2.19 23.00 -1.13
CA GLY A 73 2.40 21.67 -1.68
C GLY A 73 1.20 20.73 -1.56
N ALA A 74 0.12 21.12 -0.87
CA ALA A 74 -1.13 20.37 -0.88
C ALA A 74 -1.73 20.33 -2.29
N VAL A 75 -2.26 19.17 -2.68
CA VAL A 75 -2.88 18.98 -3.99
C VAL A 75 -4.24 19.68 -4.00
N THR A 76 -4.41 20.59 -4.95
CA THR A 76 -5.65 21.37 -5.15
C THR A 76 -6.46 20.91 -6.36
N ASN A 77 -5.88 20.07 -7.21
CA ASN A 77 -6.52 19.41 -8.35
C ASN A 77 -5.91 18.01 -8.56
N LEU A 78 -6.74 17.01 -8.83
CA LEU A 78 -6.32 15.64 -9.12
C LEU A 78 -5.86 15.44 -10.57
N ASP A 79 -6.08 16.40 -11.46
CA ASP A 79 -5.58 16.36 -12.83
C ASP A 79 -4.05 16.22 -12.84
N GLY A 80 -3.53 15.18 -13.51
CA GLY A 80 -2.10 14.85 -13.53
C GLY A 80 -1.58 14.18 -12.25
N VAL A 81 -2.45 13.92 -11.27
CA VAL A 81 -2.18 13.06 -10.11
C VAL A 81 -2.76 11.67 -10.33
N ILE A 82 -3.94 11.59 -10.96
CA ILE A 82 -4.58 10.32 -11.28
C ILE A 82 -3.70 9.50 -12.23
N GLY A 83 -3.53 8.21 -11.92
CA GLY A 83 -2.66 7.29 -12.63
C GLY A 83 -1.18 7.38 -12.24
N LYS A 84 -0.80 8.30 -11.34
CA LYS A 84 0.51 8.29 -10.67
C LYS A 84 0.43 7.47 -9.38
N GLN A 85 1.56 7.24 -8.73
CA GLN A 85 1.62 6.43 -7.51
C GLN A 85 2.05 7.25 -6.31
N LEU A 86 1.75 6.75 -5.10
CA LEU A 86 2.31 7.33 -3.88
C LEU A 86 3.73 6.81 -3.63
N SER A 87 4.64 7.68 -3.21
CA SER A 87 5.97 7.27 -2.71
C SER A 87 5.91 6.64 -1.31
N ALA A 88 4.84 6.87 -0.55
CA ALA A 88 4.65 6.33 0.79
C ALA A 88 3.14 6.23 1.11
N LYS A 89 2.78 5.41 2.10
CA LYS A 89 1.37 5.26 2.52
C LYS A 89 0.74 6.60 2.93
N LEU A 90 -0.57 6.71 2.69
CA LEU A 90 -1.39 7.86 3.07
C LEU A 90 -2.60 7.38 3.88
N LEU A 91 -2.74 7.84 5.11
CA LEU A 91 -3.82 7.40 5.98
C LEU A 91 -5.13 8.13 5.69
N LYS A 92 -6.25 7.48 5.98
CA LYS A 92 -7.59 8.06 5.84
C LYS A 92 -7.67 9.42 6.53
N GLY A 93 -8.05 10.44 5.77
CA GLY A 93 -8.18 11.82 6.23
C GLY A 93 -6.90 12.66 6.14
N GLU A 94 -5.75 12.08 5.79
CA GLU A 94 -4.52 12.85 5.55
C GLU A 94 -4.59 13.63 4.23
N ILE A 95 -3.92 14.79 4.20
CA ILE A 95 -3.82 15.64 3.02
C ILE A 95 -2.85 15.03 2.02
N LEU A 96 -3.24 14.98 0.74
CA LEU A 96 -2.37 14.60 -0.34
C LEU A 96 -1.42 15.76 -0.69
N PHE A 97 -0.11 15.50 -0.65
CA PHE A 97 0.93 16.45 -1.03
C PHE A 97 1.58 16.06 -2.35
N LYS A 98 1.94 17.05 -3.18
CA LYS A 98 2.63 16.82 -4.46
C LYS A 98 3.93 16.03 -4.29
N GLY A 99 4.68 16.28 -3.22
CA GLY A 99 5.93 15.57 -2.93
C GLY A 99 5.75 14.09 -2.53
N ARG A 100 4.51 13.63 -2.31
CA ARG A 100 4.21 12.21 -2.09
C ARG A 100 3.80 11.48 -3.37
N ILE A 101 3.75 12.16 -4.50
CA ILE A 101 3.37 11.57 -5.79
C ILE A 101 4.66 11.22 -6.53
N ALA A 102 4.88 9.93 -6.76
CA ALA A 102 5.92 9.43 -7.65
C ALA A 102 5.37 9.31 -9.07
N GLU A 103 6.14 9.76 -10.06
CA GLU A 103 5.93 9.32 -11.44
C GLU A 103 6.38 7.86 -11.49
N GLU A 104 5.46 6.95 -11.82
CA GLU A 104 5.63 5.51 -12.11
C GLU A 104 6.86 4.88 -11.40
N SER A 105 6.64 4.20 -10.25
CA SER A 105 7.68 3.69 -9.34
C SER A 105 8.99 3.34 -10.06
N GLU A 106 10.03 4.17 -9.91
CA GLU A 106 11.38 3.87 -10.42
C GLU A 106 11.88 2.49 -9.92
N SER A 107 11.33 2.02 -8.80
CA SER A 107 11.64 0.71 -8.21
C SER A 107 10.97 -0.48 -8.90
N ASP A 108 9.97 -0.26 -9.75
CA ASP A 108 9.27 -1.35 -10.44
C ASP A 108 9.94 -1.68 -11.77
N GLY A 109 10.72 -0.77 -12.34
CA GLY A 109 11.42 -0.98 -13.60
C GLY A 109 10.50 -1.01 -14.83
N PRO A 110 11.08 -0.88 -16.04
CA PRO A 110 10.31 -0.73 -17.27
C PRO A 110 9.85 -2.07 -17.86
N LEU A 111 10.40 -3.18 -17.40
CA LEU A 111 10.16 -4.50 -17.99
C LEU A 111 8.95 -5.16 -17.35
N ILE A 112 8.23 -5.98 -18.11
CA ILE A 112 7.05 -6.70 -17.62
C ILE A 112 7.31 -8.19 -17.77
N ALA A 113 7.21 -8.91 -16.66
CA ALA A 113 7.38 -10.36 -16.62
C ALA A 113 6.03 -11.07 -16.39
N GLU A 114 5.79 -12.12 -17.18
CA GLU A 114 4.75 -13.11 -16.88
C GLU A 114 5.33 -14.12 -15.87
N ILE A 115 4.70 -14.20 -14.70
CA ILE A 115 5.10 -15.11 -13.63
C ILE A 115 3.97 -16.11 -13.38
N ARG A 116 4.31 -17.40 -13.40
CA ARG A 116 3.39 -18.50 -13.08
C ARG A 116 3.66 -18.98 -11.67
N VAL A 117 2.67 -18.81 -10.80
CA VAL A 117 2.83 -19.12 -9.38
C VAL A 117 1.63 -19.91 -8.85
N PRO A 118 1.87 -20.96 -8.05
CA PRO A 118 0.80 -21.61 -7.32
C PRO A 118 0.28 -20.64 -6.26
N THR A 119 -0.98 -20.23 -6.37
CA THR A 119 -1.68 -19.45 -5.35
C THR A 119 -3.06 -20.03 -5.12
N SER A 120 -3.45 -20.10 -3.85
CA SER A 120 -4.78 -20.51 -3.41
C SER A 120 -5.77 -19.34 -3.40
N MET A 121 -5.30 -18.11 -3.60
CA MET A 121 -6.10 -16.89 -3.53
C MET A 121 -6.14 -16.14 -4.86
N PRO A 122 -7.30 -15.59 -5.25
CA PRO A 122 -7.42 -14.79 -6.46
C PRO A 122 -6.67 -13.46 -6.28
N LEU A 123 -5.67 -13.23 -7.12
CA LEU A 123 -4.95 -11.95 -7.20
C LEU A 123 -5.66 -11.02 -8.19
N ARG A 124 -5.88 -9.78 -7.79
CA ARG A 124 -6.53 -8.73 -8.59
C ARG A 124 -5.51 -7.70 -9.04
N HIS A 125 -5.88 -6.95 -10.07
CA HIS A 125 -5.07 -5.79 -10.47
C HIS A 125 -4.85 -4.85 -9.27
N ASN A 126 -3.63 -4.34 -9.14
CA ASN A 126 -3.17 -3.43 -8.08
C ASN A 126 -3.03 -4.07 -6.68
N ASP A 127 -3.25 -5.39 -6.55
CA ASP A 127 -2.85 -6.12 -5.35
C ASP A 127 -1.33 -6.01 -5.15
N THR A 128 -0.91 -5.74 -3.91
CA THR A 128 0.49 -5.83 -3.51
C THR A 128 0.83 -7.26 -3.16
N ILE A 129 1.94 -7.76 -3.69
CA ILE A 129 2.42 -9.11 -3.46
C ILE A 129 3.91 -9.12 -3.10
N ARG A 130 4.32 -10.15 -2.36
CA ARG A 130 5.73 -10.53 -2.21
C ARG A 130 5.95 -11.87 -2.90
N ILE A 131 7.05 -11.98 -3.63
CA ILE A 131 7.42 -13.17 -4.39
C ILE A 131 8.64 -13.78 -3.72
N TYR A 132 8.56 -15.07 -3.47
CA TYR A 132 9.62 -15.83 -2.82
C TYR A 132 10.05 -17.00 -3.71
N VAL A 133 11.26 -17.47 -3.48
CA VAL A 133 11.81 -18.69 -4.08
C VAL A 133 12.17 -19.67 -2.98
N GLN A 134 11.70 -20.90 -3.13
CA GLN A 134 12.00 -22.02 -2.26
C GLN A 134 13.05 -22.91 -2.92
N TYR A 135 14.15 -23.17 -2.22
CA TYR A 135 15.18 -24.12 -2.62
C TYR A 135 15.08 -25.38 -1.78
N ILE A 136 15.24 -26.53 -2.42
CA ILE A 136 15.39 -27.82 -1.74
C ILE A 136 16.85 -28.23 -1.91
N GLU A 137 17.61 -28.17 -0.81
CA GLU A 137 19.00 -28.61 -0.77
C GLU A 137 19.08 -30.15 -0.85
N GLU A 138 20.24 -30.68 -1.26
CA GLU A 138 20.42 -32.14 -1.47
C GLU A 138 20.19 -32.98 -0.19
N ASP A 139 20.32 -32.36 0.98
CA ASP A 139 20.05 -32.97 2.29
C ASP A 139 18.56 -32.94 2.68
N GLY A 140 17.69 -32.44 1.80
CA GLY A 140 16.26 -32.28 2.02
C GLY A 140 15.89 -31.03 2.83
N LYS A 141 16.86 -30.18 3.18
CA LYS A 141 16.61 -28.92 3.85
C LYS A 141 15.96 -27.93 2.89
N VAL A 142 14.94 -27.25 3.38
CA VAL A 142 14.22 -26.23 2.62
C VAL A 142 14.72 -24.85 3.06
N THR A 143 15.18 -24.06 2.10
CA THR A 143 15.48 -22.64 2.30
C THR A 143 14.53 -21.79 1.45
N VAL A 144 14.21 -20.63 1.99
CA VAL A 144 13.24 -19.70 1.40
C VAL A 144 13.89 -18.33 1.39
N GLU A 145 13.95 -17.74 0.20
CA GLU A 145 14.49 -16.40 0.00
C GLU A 145 13.41 -15.51 -0.61
N GLU A 146 13.35 -14.25 -0.17
CA GLU A 146 12.52 -13.25 -0.81
C GLU A 146 13.16 -12.85 -2.14
N LEU A 147 12.41 -13.00 -3.22
CA LEU A 147 12.85 -12.67 -4.56
C LEU A 147 12.44 -11.23 -4.90
N PHE A 148 11.15 -10.90 -4.74
CA PHE A 148 10.65 -9.55 -5.02
C PHE A 148 9.82 -9.00 -3.87
N HIS A 149 10.21 -7.81 -3.43
CA HIS A 149 9.53 -7.05 -2.39
C HIS A 149 8.40 -6.20 -2.99
N GLU A 150 7.19 -6.35 -2.46
CA GLU A 150 6.04 -5.45 -2.68
C GLU A 150 5.71 -5.11 -4.15
N LYS A 151 5.73 -6.11 -5.03
CA LYS A 151 5.34 -5.93 -6.43
C LYS A 151 3.84 -5.73 -6.61
N LYS A 152 3.47 -4.98 -7.65
CA LYS A 152 2.09 -4.77 -8.06
C LYS A 152 1.65 -5.74 -9.13
N VAL A 153 0.50 -6.37 -8.91
CA VAL A 153 -0.13 -7.25 -9.89
C VAL A 153 -0.77 -6.42 -11.00
N ILE A 154 -0.38 -6.70 -12.23
CA ILE A 154 -0.95 -6.11 -13.44
C ILE A 154 -1.86 -7.15 -14.08
N SER A 155 -3.12 -6.79 -14.34
CA SER A 155 -4.02 -7.65 -15.11
C SER A 155 -3.69 -7.60 -16.59
N ARG A 156 -3.84 -8.73 -17.28
CA ARG A 156 -3.64 -8.85 -18.73
C ARG A 156 -4.43 -7.79 -19.54
N ASP A 157 -5.66 -7.49 -19.12
CA ASP A 157 -6.53 -6.50 -19.79
C ASP A 157 -5.94 -5.08 -19.76
N VAL A 158 -5.23 -4.73 -18.68
CA VAL A 158 -4.58 -3.41 -18.54
C VAL A 158 -3.35 -3.33 -19.43
N LEU A 159 -2.60 -4.42 -19.58
CA LEU A 159 -1.47 -4.49 -20.50
C LEU A 159 -1.90 -4.31 -21.96
N ALA A 160 -2.99 -4.99 -22.35
CA ALA A 160 -3.53 -4.93 -23.71
C ALA A 160 -4.06 -3.53 -24.08
N ASN A 161 -4.52 -2.76 -23.10
CA ASN A 161 -5.06 -1.41 -23.30
C ASN A 161 -4.03 -0.29 -23.06
N SER A 162 -2.85 -0.61 -22.52
CA SER A 162 -1.76 0.36 -22.37
C SER A 162 -1.23 0.75 -23.75
N LYS A 163 -1.15 2.05 -24.03
CA LYS A 163 -0.80 2.64 -25.35
C LYS A 163 0.64 2.35 -25.85
N GLY A 164 1.29 1.27 -25.40
CA GLY A 164 2.71 0.97 -25.67
C GLY A 164 3.02 -0.45 -26.15
N LEU A 165 2.09 -1.40 -26.10
CA LEU A 165 2.32 -2.77 -26.56
C LEU A 165 1.60 -3.01 -27.89
N GLY A 166 2.20 -2.49 -28.97
CA GLY A 166 1.69 -2.67 -30.32
C GLY A 166 1.55 -4.14 -30.72
N ASN A 167 0.44 -4.45 -31.40
CA ASN A 167 0.12 -5.54 -32.36
C ASN A 167 0.59 -7.01 -32.12
N MET A 168 1.50 -7.30 -31.18
CA MET A 168 1.89 -8.66 -30.76
C MET A 168 1.00 -9.18 -29.62
N ALA A 169 0.51 -8.29 -28.75
CA ALA A 169 -0.43 -8.66 -27.68
C ALA A 169 -1.78 -9.13 -28.24
N GLU A 170 -2.21 -8.58 -29.38
CA GLU A 170 -3.49 -8.90 -30.03
C GLU A 170 -3.49 -10.30 -30.68
N GLN A 171 -2.31 -10.81 -31.05
CA GLN A 171 -2.15 -12.18 -31.56
C GLN A 171 -2.05 -13.21 -30.43
N LEU A 172 -1.52 -12.83 -29.26
CA LEU A 172 -1.48 -13.66 -28.04
C LEU A 172 -2.81 -13.64 -27.25
N ALA A 173 -3.63 -12.59 -27.40
CA ALA A 173 -4.93 -12.46 -26.74
C ALA A 173 -6.01 -13.42 -27.28
N LYS A 174 -5.82 -14.01 -28.47
CA LYS A 174 -6.79 -14.92 -29.08
C LYS A 174 -6.71 -16.38 -28.61
N GLU A 175 -5.73 -16.76 -27.80
CA GLU A 175 -5.51 -18.18 -27.47
C GLU A 175 -5.34 -18.52 -25.97
N ALA A 176 -5.73 -17.65 -25.04
CA ALA A 176 -5.66 -18.03 -23.62
C ALA A 176 -6.83 -17.50 -22.77
N VAL A 177 -8.03 -17.98 -23.08
CA VAL A 177 -8.99 -18.33 -22.03
C VAL A 177 -8.64 -19.75 -21.61
N SER A 178 -7.93 -19.89 -20.50
CA SER A 178 -7.88 -21.14 -19.75
C SER A 178 -7.59 -20.78 -18.30
N THR A 179 -8.66 -20.70 -17.52
CA THR A 179 -8.63 -21.17 -16.12
C THR A 179 -8.23 -22.65 -16.18
N SER A 180 -6.94 -22.92 -16.20
CA SER A 180 -6.37 -24.24 -16.00
C SER A 180 -5.98 -24.38 -14.53
N SER A 181 -6.25 -25.55 -13.99
CA SER A 181 -6.06 -26.00 -12.61
C SER A 181 -4.58 -26.07 -12.14
N ASP A 182 -3.72 -25.16 -12.58
CA ASP A 182 -2.25 -25.32 -12.63
C ASP A 182 -1.48 -24.04 -12.20
N GLY A 183 -2.04 -23.27 -11.26
CA GLY A 183 -1.46 -22.02 -10.77
C GLY A 183 -2.02 -20.77 -11.46
N SER A 184 -1.79 -19.60 -10.85
CA SER A 184 -2.22 -18.31 -11.40
C SER A 184 -1.09 -17.66 -12.19
N VAL A 185 -1.42 -17.13 -13.37
CA VAL A 185 -0.53 -16.29 -14.16
C VAL A 185 -0.72 -14.85 -13.73
N ILE A 186 0.36 -14.20 -13.30
CA ILE A 186 0.39 -12.78 -12.94
C ILE A 186 1.41 -12.04 -13.79
N TYR A 187 1.20 -10.73 -13.92
CA TYR A 187 2.16 -9.84 -14.55
C TYR A 187 2.68 -8.86 -13.50
N VAL A 188 3.99 -8.69 -13.44
CA VAL A 188 4.67 -7.73 -12.55
C VAL A 188 5.70 -6.96 -13.34
N ARG A 189 6.02 -5.74 -12.88
CA ARG A 189 7.13 -4.98 -13.42
C ARG A 189 8.43 -5.35 -12.72
N LEU A 190 9.51 -5.45 -13.49
CA LEU A 190 10.86 -5.76 -13.01
C LEU A 190 11.88 -4.73 -13.52
N THR A 191 12.91 -4.48 -12.71
CA THR A 191 14.15 -3.82 -13.16
C THR A 191 15.06 -4.79 -13.93
N ASP A 192 16.09 -4.27 -14.58
CA ASP A 192 17.09 -5.09 -15.27
C ASP A 192 17.80 -6.06 -14.31
N GLU A 193 18.08 -5.63 -13.07
CA GLU A 193 18.68 -6.48 -12.02
C GLU A 193 17.72 -7.61 -11.60
N GLU A 194 16.46 -7.28 -11.35
CA GLU A 194 15.43 -8.23 -10.92
C GLU A 194 15.13 -9.29 -11.99
N VAL A 195 15.27 -8.96 -13.28
CA VAL A 195 15.15 -9.94 -14.36
C VAL A 195 16.22 -11.03 -14.23
N MET A 196 17.44 -10.67 -13.85
CA MET A 196 18.51 -11.65 -13.66
C MET A 196 18.23 -12.56 -12.46
N GLU A 197 17.70 -12.00 -11.37
CA GLU A 197 17.27 -12.76 -10.18
C GLU A 197 16.11 -13.69 -10.50
N TYR A 198 15.13 -13.22 -11.29
CA TYR A 198 14.01 -14.04 -11.77
C TYR A 198 14.49 -15.26 -12.56
N GLN A 199 15.40 -15.05 -13.53
CA GLN A 199 15.93 -16.13 -14.36
C GLN A 199 16.71 -17.14 -13.53
N LYS A 200 17.46 -16.69 -12.52
CA LYS A 200 18.12 -17.60 -11.58
C LYS A 200 17.08 -18.44 -10.83
N ALA A 201 16.08 -17.79 -10.22
CA ALA A 201 15.06 -18.47 -9.43
C ALA A 201 14.28 -19.53 -10.22
N LEU A 202 13.93 -19.26 -11.49
CA LEU A 202 13.25 -20.22 -12.37
C LEU A 202 14.04 -21.52 -12.61
N ASN A 203 15.38 -21.45 -12.54
CA ASN A 203 16.24 -22.61 -12.78
C ASN A 203 16.62 -23.34 -11.49
N THR A 204 16.52 -22.68 -10.34
CA THR A 204 17.09 -23.20 -9.09
C THR A 204 16.07 -23.51 -8.01
N GLY A 205 14.85 -22.96 -8.07
CA GLY A 205 13.85 -23.16 -7.02
C GLY A 205 12.40 -23.07 -7.50
N GLU A 206 11.48 -23.26 -6.57
CA GLU A 206 10.04 -23.11 -6.80
C GLU A 206 9.56 -21.74 -6.32
N LEU A 207 8.80 -21.05 -7.17
CA LEU A 207 8.26 -19.73 -6.84
C LEU A 207 6.94 -19.86 -6.12
N TYR A 208 6.72 -19.00 -5.12
CA TYR A 208 5.42 -18.83 -4.50
C TYR A 208 5.14 -17.35 -4.19
N VAL A 209 3.86 -17.02 -4.11
CA VAL A 209 3.41 -15.63 -3.97
C VAL A 209 2.50 -15.46 -2.78
N VAL A 210 2.75 -14.39 -2.03
CA VAL A 210 1.95 -13.99 -0.88
C VAL A 210 1.33 -12.64 -1.19
N LYS A 211 0.01 -12.54 -1.00
CA LYS A 211 -0.70 -11.26 -1.04
C LYS A 211 -0.47 -10.52 0.28
N VAL A 212 -0.08 -9.25 0.20
CA VAL A 212 0.08 -8.38 1.37
C VAL A 212 -1.26 -7.69 1.64
N GLU A 213 -1.94 -8.08 2.72
CA GLU A 213 -3.20 -7.47 3.16
C GLU A 213 -2.95 -6.39 4.22
N GLY A 214 -2.59 -5.17 3.79
CA GLY A 214 -2.47 -4.01 4.69
C GLY A 214 -1.30 -4.07 5.70
N GLU A 215 -0.71 -2.91 5.93
CA GLU A 215 0.39 -2.61 6.86
C GLU A 215 1.43 -3.71 7.14
N GLU A 216 2.48 -3.73 6.32
CA GLU A 216 3.81 -3.65 6.91
C GLU A 216 4.45 -2.33 6.54
N ALA A 217 5.01 -1.68 7.56
CA ALA A 217 5.78 -0.47 7.41
C ALA A 217 6.97 -0.77 6.50
N GLY A 218 7.25 0.14 5.57
CA GLY A 218 8.53 0.18 4.90
C GLY A 218 9.63 0.33 5.96
N GLU A 219 10.19 -0.79 6.39
CA GLU A 219 11.54 -0.85 6.91
C GLU A 219 12.43 -1.18 5.73
N THR A 220 13.10 -0.15 5.24
CA THR A 220 14.26 -0.27 4.36
C THR A 220 15.32 -1.08 5.09
N MET A 221 15.31 -2.41 4.93
CA MET A 221 16.43 -3.25 5.31
C MET A 221 17.48 -3.14 4.21
N SER A 222 18.38 -2.19 4.42
CA SER A 222 19.67 -2.08 3.75
C SER A 222 20.34 -3.46 3.72
N SER A 223 20.35 -4.10 2.55
CA SER A 223 21.18 -5.26 2.27
C SER A 223 22.64 -4.80 2.27
N GLY A 224 23.32 -5.10 3.37
CA GLY A 224 24.67 -4.62 3.59
C GLY A 224 25.24 -4.99 4.95
N LYS A 225 25.20 -6.27 5.35
CA LYS A 225 26.32 -6.85 6.11
C LYS A 225 26.28 -8.37 6.25
N THR A 226 27.38 -8.95 5.77
CA THR A 226 27.95 -10.21 6.16
C THR A 226 28.09 -10.37 7.68
N VAL A 227 27.72 -11.54 8.19
CA VAL A 227 28.21 -12.13 9.45
C VAL A 227 28.36 -13.63 9.17
N SER A 228 29.47 -14.06 8.57
CA SER A 228 30.63 -14.66 9.25
C SER A 228 30.28 -15.70 10.31
N GLU A 229 30.57 -16.97 9.99
CA GLU A 229 30.86 -18.08 10.93
C GLU A 229 31.72 -17.58 12.11
N ARG A 230 31.69 -18.06 13.37
CA ARG A 230 31.54 -19.38 14.05
C ARG A 230 31.64 -19.05 15.59
N PRO A 231 31.57 -19.97 16.60
CA PRO A 231 31.25 -21.41 16.65
C PRO A 231 30.27 -21.82 17.79
N ALA A 232 29.96 -23.11 17.83
CA ALA A 232 29.08 -23.81 18.78
C ALA A 232 29.49 -23.75 20.27
N LYS A 233 28.49 -23.64 21.19
CA LYS A 233 28.27 -24.56 22.34
C LYS A 233 27.01 -24.22 23.18
N GLU A 234 26.13 -25.22 23.29
CA GLU A 234 25.40 -25.72 24.47
C GLU A 234 24.42 -24.83 25.31
N LYS A 235 23.14 -25.27 25.23
CA LYS A 235 22.14 -25.56 26.30
C LYS A 235 21.02 -24.57 26.64
N ASP A 236 19.79 -25.09 26.44
CA ASP A 236 18.50 -24.98 27.16
C ASP A 236 17.97 -23.58 27.51
N ASP A 237 16.68 -23.25 27.43
CA ASP A 237 15.47 -23.78 26.82
C ASP A 237 14.43 -22.63 26.88
N GLU A 238 13.26 -22.83 26.26
CA GLU A 238 12.06 -21.96 26.24
C GLU A 238 12.00 -20.88 25.14
N LYS A 239 11.73 -21.33 23.91
CA LYS A 239 10.75 -20.61 23.07
C LYS A 239 9.36 -21.08 23.48
N THR A 240 8.69 -20.28 24.32
CA THR A 240 7.28 -20.46 24.64
C THR A 240 6.47 -20.22 23.37
N HIS A 241 6.19 -21.28 22.60
CA HIS A 241 5.15 -21.23 21.59
C HIS A 241 3.83 -21.00 22.33
N SER A 242 3.15 -19.89 22.06
CA SER A 242 1.83 -19.68 22.64
C SER A 242 0.93 -20.83 22.15
N VAL A 243 0.21 -21.51 23.05
CA VAL A 243 -0.53 -22.74 22.71
C VAL A 243 -1.99 -22.40 22.48
N GLY A 244 -2.48 -22.61 21.26
CA GLY A 244 -3.88 -22.56 20.86
C GLY A 244 -4.59 -23.91 20.96
N TYR A 245 -5.91 -23.91 20.74
CA TYR A 245 -6.72 -25.14 20.68
C TYR A 245 -7.40 -25.27 19.32
N TYR A 246 -7.37 -26.47 18.75
CA TYR A 246 -8.00 -26.81 17.48
C TYR A 246 -8.95 -28.00 17.66
N GLU A 247 -10.12 -27.96 17.03
CA GLU A 247 -11.06 -29.09 16.98
C GLU A 247 -10.88 -29.84 15.67
N VAL A 248 -10.51 -31.10 15.77
CA VAL A 248 -10.15 -31.97 14.64
C VAL A 248 -11.37 -32.21 13.76
N GLN A 249 -11.23 -31.94 12.46
CA GLN A 249 -12.32 -32.09 11.48
C GLN A 249 -12.26 -33.47 10.79
N GLU A 250 -13.32 -33.83 10.07
CA GLU A 250 -13.34 -35.09 9.32
C GLU A 250 -12.29 -35.06 8.20
N GLY A 251 -11.40 -36.05 8.18
CA GLY A 251 -10.30 -36.14 7.22
C GLY A 251 -8.99 -35.47 7.66
N ASP A 252 -8.93 -34.86 8.84
CA ASP A 252 -7.68 -34.32 9.36
C ASP A 252 -6.68 -35.42 9.76
N THR A 253 -5.43 -35.24 9.37
CA THR A 253 -4.28 -36.01 9.84
C THR A 253 -3.32 -35.11 10.61
N VAL A 254 -2.36 -35.69 11.33
CA VAL A 254 -1.33 -34.91 12.05
C VAL A 254 -0.57 -34.02 11.06
N GLU A 255 -0.30 -34.54 9.86
CA GLU A 255 0.37 -33.81 8.78
C GLU A 255 -0.47 -32.66 8.24
N SER A 256 -1.78 -32.86 8.03
CA SER A 256 -2.66 -31.78 7.54
C SER A 256 -2.84 -30.67 8.59
N ILE A 257 -2.92 -31.05 9.87
CA ILE A 257 -3.02 -30.12 11.00
C ILE A 257 -1.70 -29.35 11.14
N ALA A 258 -0.55 -30.04 11.11
CA ALA A 258 0.76 -29.39 11.18
C ALA A 258 0.93 -28.35 10.06
N LYS A 259 0.57 -28.73 8.83
CA LYS A 259 0.58 -27.83 7.67
C LYS A 259 -0.34 -26.62 7.87
N ARG A 260 -1.53 -26.84 8.44
CA ARG A 260 -2.51 -25.77 8.72
C ARG A 260 -1.98 -24.72 9.69
N PHE A 261 -1.23 -25.14 10.70
CA PHE A 261 -0.67 -24.27 11.73
C PHE A 261 0.80 -23.90 11.47
N MET A 262 1.29 -24.09 10.24
CA MET A 262 2.67 -23.79 9.85
C MET A 262 3.71 -24.33 10.83
N THR A 263 3.50 -25.56 11.27
CA THR A 263 4.37 -26.27 12.20
C THR A 263 4.68 -27.66 11.66
N THR A 264 5.43 -28.47 12.39
CA THR A 264 5.76 -29.84 11.97
C THR A 264 4.87 -30.86 12.69
N PRO A 265 4.65 -32.05 12.10
CA PRO A 265 3.90 -33.13 12.74
C PRO A 265 4.46 -33.47 14.12
N GLU A 266 5.78 -33.43 14.28
CA GLU A 266 6.49 -33.70 15.53
C GLU A 266 6.08 -32.70 16.62
N VAL A 267 5.96 -31.40 16.28
CA VAL A 267 5.53 -30.37 17.23
C VAL A 267 4.06 -30.54 17.62
N ILE A 268 3.18 -30.90 16.68
CA ILE A 268 1.78 -31.23 16.99
C ILE A 268 1.69 -32.43 17.93
N VAL A 269 2.49 -33.47 17.66
CA VAL A 269 2.54 -34.69 18.49
C VAL A 269 3.07 -34.36 19.89
N GLU A 270 4.13 -33.56 19.98
CA GLU A 270 4.74 -33.12 21.23
C GLU A 270 3.77 -32.31 22.10
N LEU A 271 3.09 -31.32 21.51
CA LEU A 271 2.09 -30.49 22.21
C LEU A 271 0.89 -31.30 22.74
N ASN A 272 0.62 -32.45 22.12
CA ASN A 272 -0.48 -33.36 22.49
C ASN A 272 -0.01 -34.64 23.19
N GLY A 273 1.18 -34.62 23.83
CA GLY A 273 1.66 -35.69 24.68
C GLY A 273 2.00 -36.99 23.94
N GLY A 274 2.45 -36.89 22.69
CA GLY A 274 2.86 -38.04 21.88
C GLY A 274 1.74 -38.67 21.04
N ALA A 275 0.55 -38.07 21.01
CA ALA A 275 -0.58 -38.61 20.26
C ALA A 275 -0.39 -38.43 18.74
N THR A 276 -0.41 -39.54 17.99
CA THR A 276 -0.22 -39.56 16.53
C THR A 276 -1.52 -39.76 15.74
N LYS A 277 -2.66 -39.89 16.44
CA LYS A 277 -3.99 -40.03 15.83
C LYS A 277 -5.01 -39.25 16.65
N PHE A 278 -5.86 -38.51 15.97
CA PHE A 278 -6.93 -37.74 16.58
C PHE A 278 -8.28 -38.12 16.00
N LYS A 279 -9.34 -38.06 16.82
CA LYS A 279 -10.71 -38.32 16.37
C LYS A 279 -11.37 -37.02 15.94
N THR A 280 -12.23 -37.09 14.93
CA THR A 280 -13.09 -35.97 14.56
C THR A 280 -13.91 -35.48 15.76
N GLY A 281 -13.96 -34.16 15.97
CA GLY A 281 -14.56 -33.49 17.13
C GLY A 281 -13.64 -33.41 18.36
N GLN A 282 -12.43 -33.95 18.31
CA GLN A 282 -11.47 -33.89 19.42
C GLN A 282 -10.78 -32.52 19.46
N ARG A 283 -10.77 -31.88 20.64
CA ARG A 283 -9.96 -30.68 20.89
C ARG A 283 -8.51 -31.05 21.22
N ILE A 284 -7.57 -30.52 20.44
CA ILE A 284 -6.12 -30.74 20.56
C ILE A 284 -5.40 -29.40 20.71
N LYS A 285 -4.19 -29.44 21.25
CA LYS A 285 -3.29 -28.29 21.38
C LYS A 285 -2.52 -28.08 20.09
N VAL A 286 -2.40 -26.84 19.65
CA VAL A 286 -1.65 -26.45 18.44
C VAL A 286 -0.82 -25.21 18.75
N PRO A 287 0.31 -24.98 18.07
CA PRO A 287 1.03 -23.73 18.24
C PRO A 287 0.18 -22.58 17.68
N ALA A 288 0.01 -21.55 18.49
CA ALA A 288 -0.51 -20.25 18.07
C ALA A 288 0.72 -19.40 17.70
N ASN A 289 0.92 -19.28 16.39
CA ASN A 289 1.87 -18.37 15.75
C ASN A 289 1.07 -17.25 15.08
#